data_AF-A0A521EMF2-F1
#
_entry.id   AF-A0A521EMF2-F1
#
_cell.length_a   1.000
_cell.length_b   1.000
_cell.length_c   1.000
_cell.angle_alpha   90.00
_cell.angle_beta   90.00
_cell.angle_gamma   90.00
#
_symmetry.space_group_name_H-M   'P 1'
#
loop_
_entity.id
_entity.type
_entity.pdbx_description
1 polymer ?
#
loop_
_entity_poly.entity_id
_entity_poly.type
_entity_poly.pdbx_seq_one_letter_code
_entity_poly.pdbx_strand_id
1 'polypeptide(L)'
;MLRTLSYLNLTGAVCYFLAYLQNGSGFVITGLLAAVVFQWLVLRSQERGQSGWSILHWLFAVLTLVFALYLGYGAFFLLLGAMEYQYYPLGTLLLTGSGFILMLSLLFHVFLSWRENLAKKDE
;
A
#
# COMPACT_ATOMS: atom_id res chain seq x y z
N MET A 1 -4.49 -5.58 15.89
CA MET A 1 -5.11 -5.09 14.64
C MET A 1 -4.08 -4.82 13.55
N LEU A 2 -3.04 -4.04 13.84
CA LEU A 2 -1.96 -3.71 12.89
C LEU A 2 -1.27 -4.93 12.28
N ARG A 3 -0.92 -5.94 13.09
CA ARG A 3 -0.40 -7.23 12.60
C ARG A 3 -1.26 -7.89 11.52
N THR A 4 -2.57 -8.00 11.73
CA THR A 4 -3.51 -8.55 10.73
C THR A 4 -3.54 -7.71 9.47
N LEU A 5 -3.53 -6.39 9.62
CA LEU A 5 -3.53 -5.45 8.50
C LEU A 5 -2.21 -5.50 7.70
N SER A 6 -1.07 -5.78 8.37
CA SER A 6 0.23 -5.99 7.72
C SER A 6 0.20 -7.23 6.84
N TYR A 7 -0.32 -8.35 7.36
CA TYR A 7 -0.47 -9.58 6.57
C TYR A 7 -1.42 -9.39 5.38
N LEU A 8 -2.54 -8.68 5.57
CA LEU A 8 -3.46 -8.38 4.48
C LEU A 8 -2.78 -7.54 3.38
N ASN A 9 -2.02 -6.51 3.76
CA ASN A 9 -1.28 -5.67 2.83
C ASN A 9 -0.15 -6.42 2.12
N LEU A 10 0.56 -7.30 2.82
CA LEU A 10 1.59 -8.16 2.22
C LEU A 10 0.97 -9.09 1.17
N THR A 11 -0.12 -9.79 1.51
CA THR A 11 -0.83 -10.64 0.55
C THR A 11 -1.36 -9.82 -0.63
N GLY A 12 -1.95 -8.65 -0.36
CA GLY A 12 -2.42 -7.74 -1.41
C GLY A 12 -1.31 -7.27 -2.34
N ALA A 13 -0.15 -6.91 -1.80
CA ALA A 13 1.03 -6.52 -2.58
C ALA A 13 1.54 -7.68 -3.46
N VAL A 14 1.57 -8.90 -2.93
CA VAL A 14 1.95 -10.09 -3.71
C VAL A 14 0.94 -10.38 -4.82
N CYS A 15 -0.36 -10.34 -4.53
CA CYS A 15 -1.41 -10.55 -5.54
C CYS A 15 -1.33 -9.48 -6.63
N TYR A 16 -1.15 -8.21 -6.25
CA TYR A 16 -0.99 -7.11 -7.20
C TYR A 16 0.26 -7.28 -8.05
N PHE A 17 1.39 -7.66 -7.45
CA PHE A 17 2.63 -7.96 -8.16
C PHE A 17 2.46 -9.08 -9.18
N LEU A 18 1.82 -10.19 -8.81
CA LEU A 18 1.57 -11.33 -9.70
C LEU A 18 0.63 -10.96 -10.85
N ALA A 19 -0.42 -10.18 -10.57
CA ALA A 19 -1.36 -9.72 -11.60
C ALA A 19 -0.71 -8.77 -12.63
N TYR A 20 0.37 -8.08 -12.24
CA TYR A 20 1.01 -7.04 -13.05
C TYR A 20 2.45 -7.35 -13.51
N LEU A 21 2.92 -8.59 -13.31
CA LEU A 21 4.31 -8.99 -13.58
C LEU A 21 4.74 -8.77 -15.05
N GLN A 22 3.79 -8.83 -15.99
CA GLN A 22 4.06 -8.72 -17.44
C GLN A 22 4.07 -7.29 -17.98
N ASN A 23 3.51 -6.31 -17.27
CA ASN A 23 3.40 -4.91 -17.74
C ASN A 23 3.73 -3.87 -16.65
N GLY A 24 4.35 -4.31 -15.54
CA GLY A 24 4.69 -3.43 -14.43
C GLY A 24 5.83 -2.47 -14.80
N SER A 25 5.60 -1.17 -14.65
CA SER A 25 6.68 -0.18 -14.73
C SER A 25 7.63 -0.36 -13.54
N GLY A 26 8.91 0.00 -13.71
CA GLY A 26 9.88 -0.05 -12.61
C GLY A 26 9.41 0.71 -11.37
N PHE A 27 8.63 1.78 -11.56
CA PHE A 27 8.00 2.54 -10.47
C PHE A 27 7.04 1.68 -9.64
N VAL A 28 6.17 0.90 -10.28
CA VAL A 28 5.22 0.00 -9.59
C VAL A 28 5.97 -1.04 -8.76
N ILE A 29 7.02 -1.63 -9.32
CA ILE A 29 7.84 -2.62 -8.64
C ILE A 29 8.51 -2.01 -7.40
N THR A 30 9.12 -0.82 -7.55
CA THR A 30 9.77 -0.14 -6.42
C THR A 30 8.78 0.27 -5.33
N GLY A 31 7.57 0.72 -5.70
CA GLY A 31 6.53 1.11 -4.75
C GLY A 31 5.97 -0.09 -3.98
N LEU A 32 5.75 -1.22 -4.65
CA LEU A 32 5.37 -2.48 -4.00
C LEU A 32 6.43 -2.95 -3.02
N LEU A 33 7.70 -2.91 -3.42
CA LEU A 33 8.80 -3.30 -2.55
C LEU A 33 8.89 -2.40 -1.32
N ALA A 34 8.72 -1.08 -1.50
CA ALA A 34 8.69 -0.12 -0.41
C ALA A 34 7.52 -0.39 0.57
N ALA A 35 6.33 -0.70 0.04
CA ALA A 35 5.19 -1.12 0.86
C ALA A 35 5.53 -2.38 1.67
N VAL A 36 5.99 -3.45 1.01
CA VAL A 36 6.36 -4.72 1.67
C VAL A 36 7.38 -4.51 2.78
N VAL A 37 8.44 -3.73 2.52
CA VAL A 37 9.46 -3.41 3.53
C VAL A 37 8.85 -2.61 4.69
N PHE A 38 7.99 -1.64 4.42
CA PHE A 38 7.29 -0.89 5.46
C PHE A 38 6.45 -1.81 6.37
N GLN A 39 5.63 -2.70 5.78
CA GLN A 39 4.81 -3.63 6.57
C GLN A 39 5.67 -4.58 7.39
N TRP A 40 6.79 -5.06 6.84
CA TRP A 40 7.73 -5.90 7.56
C TRP A 40 8.39 -5.17 8.74
N LEU A 41 8.80 -3.91 8.55
CA LEU A 41 9.35 -3.09 9.62
C LEU A 41 8.35 -2.89 10.75
N VAL A 42 7.09 -2.57 10.43
CA VAL A 42 6.00 -2.42 11.42
C VAL A 42 5.77 -3.74 12.19
N LEU A 43 5.68 -4.87 11.49
CA LEU A 43 5.56 -6.20 12.12
C LEU A 43 6.72 -6.48 13.08
N ARG A 44 7.95 -6.23 12.63
CA ARG A 44 9.16 -6.47 13.43
C ARG A 44 9.23 -5.55 14.66
N SER A 45 8.81 -4.30 14.53
CA SER A 45 8.69 -3.35 15.64
C SER A 45 7.71 -3.88 16.70
N GLN A 46 6.56 -4.41 16.27
CA GLN A 46 5.56 -4.99 17.17
C GLN A 46 6.07 -6.26 17.86
N GLU A 47 6.74 -7.16 17.15
CA GLU A 47 7.28 -8.40 17.73
C GLU A 47 8.40 -8.15 18.74
N ARG A 48 9.20 -7.09 18.54
CA ARG A 48 10.30 -6.72 19.44
C ARG A 48 9.88 -5.78 20.58
N GLY A 49 8.61 -5.36 20.63
CA GLY A 49 8.13 -4.41 21.63
C GLY A 49 8.82 -3.05 21.59
N GLN A 50 9.40 -2.65 20.45
CA GLN A 50 10.11 -1.38 20.34
C GLN A 50 9.11 -0.21 20.31
N SER A 51 9.21 0.72 21.27
CA SER A 51 8.45 1.97 21.30
C SER A 51 9.14 3.04 20.44
N GLY A 52 9.06 2.91 19.12
CA GLY A 52 9.47 4.00 18.26
C GLY A 52 9.81 3.61 16.83
N TRP A 53 9.44 4.49 15.92
CA TRP A 53 9.85 4.44 14.53
C TRP A 53 11.30 4.90 14.36
N SER A 54 12.12 4.05 13.75
CA SER A 54 13.42 4.47 13.24
C SER A 54 13.26 5.34 11.98
N ILE A 55 14.35 6.01 11.57
CA ILE A 55 14.37 6.80 10.32
C ILE A 55 13.92 5.98 9.10
N LEU A 56 14.20 4.68 9.08
CA LEU A 56 13.79 3.78 8.01
C LEU A 56 12.27 3.60 7.97
N HIS A 57 11.59 3.56 9.12
CA HIS A 57 10.13 3.49 9.15
C HIS A 57 9.51 4.71 8.50
N TRP A 58 10.02 5.90 8.81
CA TRP A 58 9.55 7.16 8.21
C TRP A 58 9.80 7.19 6.70
N LEU A 59 11.00 6.81 6.26
CA LEU A 59 11.33 6.77 4.83
C LEU A 59 10.37 5.83 4.06
N PHE A 60 10.21 4.60 4.54
CA PHE A 60 9.36 3.62 3.88
C PHE A 60 7.86 3.93 4.02
N ALA A 61 7.43 4.61 5.09
CA ALA A 61 6.06 5.13 5.22
C ALA A 61 5.76 6.18 4.13
N VAL A 62 6.68 7.11 3.90
CA VAL A 62 6.53 8.14 2.86
C VAL A 62 6.51 7.51 1.47
N LEU A 63 7.43 6.58 1.19
CA LEU A 63 7.44 5.86 -0.10
C LEU A 63 6.14 5.07 -0.31
N THR A 64 5.62 4.42 0.74
CA THR A 64 4.34 3.71 0.71
C THR A 64 3.17 4.66 0.45
N LEU A 65 3.18 5.86 1.05
CA LEU A 65 2.18 6.91 0.82
C LEU A 65 2.20 7.39 -0.63
N VAL A 66 3.38 7.70 -1.16
CA VAL A 66 3.54 8.11 -2.57
C VAL A 66 3.04 7.01 -3.51
N PHE A 67 3.38 5.76 -3.22
CA PHE A 67 2.90 4.62 -4.01
C PHE A 67 1.37 4.45 -3.92
N ALA A 68 0.78 4.61 -2.74
CA ALA A 68 -0.67 4.54 -2.57
C ALA A 68 -1.37 5.65 -3.39
N LEU A 69 -0.88 6.88 -3.34
CA LEU A 69 -1.42 7.98 -4.17
C LEU A 69 -1.28 7.70 -5.67
N TYR A 70 -0.16 7.11 -6.08
CA TYR A 70 0.03 6.69 -7.48
C TYR A 70 -0.99 5.63 -7.91
N LEU A 71 -1.26 4.62 -7.07
CA LEU A 71 -2.31 3.62 -7.32
C LEU A 71 -3.69 4.29 -7.47
N GLY A 72 -4.00 5.25 -6.59
CA GLY A 72 -5.24 6.02 -6.65
C GLY A 72 -5.37 6.83 -7.94
N TYR A 73 -4.30 7.53 -8.32
CA TYR A 73 -4.24 8.28 -9.56
C TYR A 73 -4.45 7.38 -10.79
N GLY A 74 -3.75 6.24 -10.84
CA GLY A 74 -3.91 5.27 -11.92
C GLY A 74 -5.33 4.69 -12.00
N ALA A 75 -5.92 4.32 -10.87
CA ALA A 75 -7.29 3.82 -10.80
C ALA A 75 -8.30 4.89 -11.27
N PHE A 76 -8.13 6.14 -10.85
CA PHE A 76 -8.99 7.25 -11.26
C PHE A 76 -8.87 7.53 -12.78
N PHE A 77 -7.66 7.51 -13.32
CA PHE A 77 -7.43 7.72 -14.74
C PHE A 77 -8.03 6.59 -15.59
N LEU A 78 -7.87 5.34 -15.16
CA LEU A 78 -8.50 4.18 -15.80
C LEU A 78 -10.03 4.26 -15.75
N LEU A 79 -10.60 4.72 -14.63
CA LEU A 79 -12.04 4.91 -14.48
C LEU A 79 -12.56 5.98 -15.46
N LEU A 80 -11.88 7.14 -15.54
CA LEU A 80 -12.24 8.19 -16.48
C LEU A 80 -12.16 7.71 -17.93
N GLY A 81 -11.10 7.01 -18.31
CA GLY A 81 -10.97 6.42 -19.65
C GLY A 81 -12.08 5.39 -19.93
N ALA A 82 -12.41 4.53 -18.98
CA ALA A 82 -13.49 3.57 -19.15
C ALA A 82 -14.86 4.27 -19.35
N MET A 83 -15.10 5.38 -18.64
CA MET A 83 -16.30 6.19 -18.80
C MET A 83 -16.38 6.89 -20.16
N GLU A 84 -15.27 7.49 -20.61
CA GLU A 84 -15.20 8.24 -21.87
C GLU A 84 -15.44 7.32 -23.09
N TYR A 85 -14.82 6.15 -23.11
CA TYR A 85 -14.91 5.20 -24.23
C TYR A 85 -16.05 4.18 -24.08
N GLN A 86 -16.88 4.29 -23.03
CA GLN A 86 -17.91 3.31 -22.65
C GLN A 86 -17.41 1.85 -22.65
N TYR A 87 -16.14 1.66 -22.29
CA TYR A 87 -15.45 0.39 -22.40
C TYR A 87 -15.16 -0.15 -21.00
N TYR A 88 -15.94 -1.17 -20.60
CA TYR A 88 -15.89 -1.77 -19.25
C TYR A 88 -15.53 -3.26 -19.28
N PRO A 89 -14.35 -3.63 -19.80
CA PRO A 89 -13.90 -5.01 -19.70
C PRO A 89 -13.72 -5.38 -18.22
N LEU A 90 -14.12 -6.60 -17.87
CA LEU A 90 -14.08 -7.11 -16.50
C LEU A 90 -12.68 -6.98 -15.89
N GLY A 91 -11.62 -7.18 -16.68
CA GLY A 91 -10.24 -7.04 -16.24
C GLY A 91 -9.90 -5.63 -15.74
N THR A 92 -10.32 -4.59 -16.47
CA THR A 92 -10.08 -3.19 -16.06
C THR A 92 -10.88 -2.83 -14.81
N LEU A 93 -12.13 -3.30 -14.70
CA LEU A 93 -12.94 -3.08 -13.49
C LEU A 93 -12.33 -3.74 -12.24
N LEU A 94 -11.91 -5.00 -12.35
CA LEU A 94 -11.25 -5.72 -11.26
C LEU A 94 -9.92 -5.06 -10.88
N LEU A 95 -9.16 -4.59 -11.87
CA LEU A 95 -7.92 -3.87 -11.63
C LEU A 95 -8.15 -2.55 -10.90
N THR A 96 -9.05 -1.71 -11.41
CA THR A 96 -9.36 -0.41 -10.81
C THR A 96 -9.88 -0.60 -9.38
N GLY A 97 -10.79 -1.57 -9.18
CA GLY A 97 -11.33 -1.90 -7.86
C GLY A 97 -10.27 -2.40 -6.88
N SER A 98 -9.45 -3.39 -7.30
CA SER A 98 -8.40 -3.94 -6.44
C SER A 98 -7.30 -2.92 -6.14
N GLY A 99 -6.90 -2.09 -7.10
CA GLY A 99 -5.96 -0.99 -6.91
C GLY A 99 -6.48 0.05 -5.92
N PHE A 100 -7.76 0.39 -5.99
CA PHE A 100 -8.39 1.34 -5.06
C PHE A 100 -8.49 0.77 -3.63
N ILE A 101 -8.86 -0.51 -3.50
CA ILE A 101 -8.87 -1.20 -2.19
C ILE A 101 -7.47 -1.24 -1.59
N LEU A 102 -6.46 -1.61 -2.39
CA LEU A 102 -5.07 -1.66 -1.94
C LEU A 102 -4.57 -0.27 -1.53
N MET A 103 -4.87 0.77 -2.31
CA MET A 103 -4.59 2.17 -1.94
C MET A 103 -5.15 2.49 -0.56
N LEU A 104 -6.47 2.31 -0.35
CA LEU A 104 -7.11 2.64 0.92
C LEU A 104 -6.50 1.86 2.08
N SER A 105 -6.22 0.58 1.87
CA SER A 105 -5.60 -0.28 2.87
C SER A 105 -4.20 0.17 3.24
N LEU A 106 -3.38 0.61 2.28
CA LEU A 106 -2.04 1.17 2.53
C LEU A 106 -2.12 2.50 3.27
N LEU A 107 -2.99 3.42 2.86
CA LEU A 107 -3.21 4.70 3.53
C LEU A 107 -3.63 4.50 4.99
N PHE A 108 -4.61 3.63 5.20
CA PHE A 108 -5.12 3.31 6.53
C PHE A 108 -4.06 2.65 7.41
N HIS A 109 -3.23 1.77 6.83
CA HIS A 109 -2.13 1.14 7.55
C HIS A 109 -1.08 2.15 8.00
N VAL A 110 -0.64 3.05 7.11
CA VAL A 110 0.32 4.10 7.46
C VAL A 110 -0.25 5.01 8.54
N PHE A 111 -1.52 5.44 8.41
CA PHE A 111 -2.20 6.27 9.40
C PHE A 111 -2.28 5.61 10.78
N LEU A 112 -2.71 4.36 10.85
CA LEU A 112 -2.79 3.63 12.12
C LEU A 112 -1.41 3.40 12.73
N SER A 113 -0.43 3.04 11.91
CA SER A 113 0.94 2.79 12.38
C SER A 113 1.57 4.08 12.92
N TRP A 114 1.31 5.22 12.28
CA TRP A 114 1.70 6.54 12.80
C TRP A 114 1.04 6.81 14.15
N ARG A 115 -0.28 6.65 14.24
CA ARG A 115 -1.04 6.92 15.48
C ARG A 115 -0.53 6.08 16.66
N GLU A 116 -0.26 4.80 16.44
CA GLU A 116 0.29 3.92 17.48
C GLU A 116 1.70 4.35 17.90
N ASN A 117 2.52 4.82 16.96
CA ASN A 117 3.84 5.35 17.27
C ASN A 117 3.80 6.64 18.11
N LEU A 118 2.82 7.52 17.88
CA LEU A 118 2.62 8.71 18.72
C LEU A 118 2.17 8.32 20.13
N ALA A 119 1.18 7.44 20.25
CA ALA A 119 0.67 7.01 21.55
C ALA A 119 1.77 6.40 22.44
N LYS A 120 2.69 5.61 21.87
CA LYS A 120 3.83 5.03 22.59
C LYS A 120 4.95 6.00 22.92
N LYS A 121 4.94 7.21 22.36
CA LYS A 121 5.92 8.27 22.69
C LYS A 121 5.50 9.04 23.95
N ASP A 122 4.21 8.99 24.28
CA ASP A 122 3.62 9.70 25.42
C ASP A 122 3.54 8.82 26.70
N GLU A 123 3.88 7.53 26.60
CA GLU A 123 4.06 6.57 27.73
C GLU A 123 5.52 6.51 28.19
#